data_AF-A0ABD0P1R7-F1
#
_entry.id   AF-A0ABD0P1R7-F1
#
_cell.length_a   1.000
_cell.length_b   1.000
_cell.length_c   1.000
_cell.angle_alpha   90.00
_cell.angle_beta   90.00
_cell.angle_gamma   90.00
#
_symmetry.space_group_name_H-M   'P 1'
#
loop_
_entity.id
_entity.type
_entity.pdbx_description
1 polymer ?
#
loop_
_entity_poly.entity_id
_entity_poly.type
_entity_poly.pdbx_seq_one_letter_code
_entity_poly.pdbx_strand_id
1 'polypeptide(L)' 'MCDNIPGLINKQRQLCRQHPKVMQAIGAGIKNWIGECQHQFRNHRWNCNTMAREHNLFGRLLHRS' A
#
# COMPACT_ATOMS: atom_id res chain seq x y z
N MET A 1 6.93 -5.93 -13.16
CA MET A 1 6.67 -5.49 -11.77
C MET A 1 5.59 -4.42 -11.73
N CYS A 2 5.81 -3.24 -12.32
CA CYS A 2 4.86 -2.11 -12.30
C CYS A 2 3.47 -2.39 -12.90
N ASP A 3 3.38 -3.23 -13.93
CA ASP A 3 2.11 -3.52 -14.60
C ASP A 3 1.18 -4.42 -13.77
N ASN A 4 1.75 -5.20 -12.85
CA ASN A 4 1.01 -6.16 -12.02
C ASN A 4 0.66 -5.62 -10.63
N ILE A 5 0.97 -4.35 -10.33
CA ILE A 5 0.60 -3.74 -9.04
C ILE A 5 -0.88 -3.34 -9.12
N PRO A 6 -1.75 -3.95 -8.30
CA PRO A 6 -3.17 -3.62 -8.30
C PRO A 6 -3.41 -2.16 -7.93
N GLY A 7 -4.40 -1.55 -8.59
CA GLY A 7 -4.88 -0.19 -8.32
C GLY A 7 -3.95 0.97 -8.68
N LEU A 8 -2.80 0.72 -9.32
CA LEU A 8 -2.10 1.79 -10.06
C LEU A 8 -2.89 2.22 -11.31
N ILE A 9 -2.89 3.52 -11.59
CA ILE A 9 -3.36 4.08 -12.87
C ILE A 9 -2.21 4.19 -13.88
N ASN A 10 -2.53 4.41 -15.16
CA ASN A 10 -1.53 4.45 -16.24
C ASN A 10 -0.39 5.43 -16.00
N LYS A 11 -0.69 6.63 -15.49
CA LYS A 11 0.33 7.64 -15.15
C LYS A 11 1.27 7.15 -14.03
N GLN A 12 0.75 6.45 -13.03
CA GLN A 12 1.57 5.89 -11.95
C GLN A 12 2.40 4.69 -12.43
N ARG A 13 1.88 3.86 -13.35
CA ARG A 13 2.68 2.81 -14.00
C ARG A 13 3.85 3.38 -14.78
N GLN A 14 3.65 4.50 -15.47
CA GLN A 14 4.73 5.21 -16.17
C GLN A 14 5.81 5.70 -15.19
N LEU A 15 5.42 6.35 -14.09
CA LEU A 15 6.36 6.78 -13.04
C LEU A 15 7.09 5.59 -12.40
N CYS A 16 6.39 4.48 -12.15
CA CYS A 16 7.00 3.26 -11.62
C CYS A 16 8.08 2.72 -12.56
N ARG A 17 7.84 2.72 -13.88
CA ARG A 17 8.85 2.32 -14.88
C ARG A 17 10.03 3.30 -14.94
N GLN A 18 9.80 4.59 -14.79
CA GLN A 18 10.84 5.62 -14.79
C GLN A 18 11.70 5.59 -13.52
N HIS A 19 11.12 5.22 -12.37
CA HIS A 19 11.77 5.27 -11.06
C HIS A 19 11.65 3.95 -10.27
N PRO A 20 12.22 2.83 -10.78
CA PRO A 20 12.05 1.51 -10.15
C PRO A 20 12.67 1.42 -8.75
N LYS A 21 13.81 2.08 -8.50
CA LYS A 21 14.45 2.12 -7.17
C LYS A 21 13.58 2.82 -6.13
N VAL A 22 12.90 3.91 -6.52
CA VAL A 22 11.97 4.63 -5.65
C VAL A 22 10.79 3.72 -5.29
N MET A 23 10.26 2.99 -6.27
CA MET A 23 9.16 2.05 -6.02
C MET A 23 9.54 0.89 -5.07
N GLN A 24 10.79 0.43 -5.10
CA GLN A 24 11.28 -0.53 -4.11
C GLN A 24 11.28 0.06 -2.69
N ALA A 25 11.78 1.29 -2.54
CA ALA A 25 11.77 1.98 -1.25
C ALA A 25 10.34 2.22 -0.74
N ILE A 26 9.41 2.62 -1.63
CA ILE A 26 7.98 2.76 -1.31
C ILE A 26 7.41 1.43 -0.82
N GLY A 27 7.67 0.32 -1.52
CA GLY A 27 7.18 -1.00 -1.12
C GLY A 27 7.68 -1.43 0.26
N ALA A 28 8.96 -1.19 0.55
CA ALA A 28 9.54 -1.46 1.87
C ALA A 28 8.90 -0.59 2.97
N GLY A 29 8.72 0.71 2.69
CA GLY A 29 8.07 1.63 3.62
C GLY A 29 6.64 1.22 3.96
N ILE A 30 5.85 0.79 2.97
CA ILE A 30 4.48 0.33 3.17
C ILE A 30 4.45 -0.93 4.05
N LYS A 31 5.34 -1.89 3.82
CA LYS A 31 5.43 -3.10 4.67
C LYS A 31 5.70 -2.75 6.13
N ASN A 32 6.63 -1.83 6.37
CA ASN A 32 6.95 -1.37 7.73
C ASN A 32 5.77 -0.62 8.37
N TRP A 33 5.11 0.25 7.60
CA TRP A 33 3.94 0.99 8.06
C TRP A 33 2.76 0.09 8.45
N ILE A 34 2.46 -0.96 7.66
CA ILE A 34 1.40 -1.92 8.01
C ILE A 34 1.73 -2.64 9.33
N GLY A 35 2.98 -3.06 9.50
CA GLY A 35 3.43 -3.69 10.73
C GLY A 35 3.26 -2.78 11.94
N GLU A 36 3.62 -1.50 11.82
CA GLU A 36 3.43 -0.52 12.88
C GLU A 36 1.95 -0.22 13.15
N CYS A 37 1.12 -0.12 12.10
CA CYS A 37 -0.33 0.04 12.23
C CYS A 37 -0.94 -1.11 13.04
N GLN A 38 -0.61 -2.35 12.67
CA GLN A 38 -1.06 -3.53 13.39
C GLN A 38 -0.55 -3.53 14.84
N HIS A 39 0.70 -3.11 15.07
CA HIS A 39 1.25 -2.99 16.42
C HIS A 39 0.47 -1.99 17.27
N GLN A 40 0.31 -0.76 16.79
CA GLN A 40 -0.36 0.32 17.51
C GLN A 40 -1.84 0.01 17.75
N PHE A 41 -2.53 -0.53 16.74
CA PHE A 41 -3.97 -0.76 16.79
C PHE A 41 -4.37 -2.19 17.20
N ARG A 42 -3.45 -3.00 17.73
CA ARG A 42 -3.69 -4.43 18.05
C ARG A 42 -4.89 -4.70 18.96
N ASN A 43 -5.24 -3.76 19.83
CA ASN A 43 -6.34 -3.87 20.78
C ASN A 43 -7.56 -3.01 20.41
N HIS A 44 -7.59 -2.43 19.21
CA HIS A 44 -8.71 -1.63 18.73
C HIS A 44 -9.67 -2.48 17.88
N ARG A 45 -10.96 -2.07 17.84
CA ARG A 45 -11.97 -2.68 16.96
C ARG A 45 -11.53 -2.68 15.49
N TRP A 46 -10.81 -1.64 15.09
CA TRP A 46 -10.11 -1.58 13.83
C TRP A 46 -8.62 -1.80 14.09
N ASN A 47 -8.08 -2.92 13.60
CA ASN A 47 -6.75 -3.43 13.95
C ASN A 47 -5.79 -3.50 12.74
N CYS A 48 -6.08 -2.73 11.68
CA CYS A 48 -5.31 -2.67 10.44
C CYS A 48 -5.18 -3.98 9.63
N ASN A 49 -5.76 -5.11 10.06
CA ASN A 49 -5.59 -6.40 9.38
C ASN A 49 -6.25 -6.47 7.99
N THR A 50 -7.31 -5.69 7.77
CA THR A 50 -7.94 -5.54 6.45
C THR A 50 -6.98 -4.94 5.43
N MET A 51 -6.12 -4.00 5.82
CA MET A 51 -5.14 -3.39 4.91
C MET A 51 -4.05 -4.36 4.45
N ALA A 52 -3.70 -5.35 5.29
CA ALA A 52 -2.72 -6.37 4.93
C ALA A 52 -3.30 -7.42 3.95
N ARG A 53 -4.62 -7.66 3.99
CA ARG A 53 -5.30 -8.63 3.12
C ARG A 53 -5.64 -8.03 1.76
N GLU A 54 -6.06 -6.78 1.74
CA GLU A 54 -6.35 -6.08 0.50
C GLU A 54 -5.03 -5.68 -0.18
N HIS A 55 -4.64 -6.44 -1.19
CA HIS A 55 -3.46 -6.18 -2.03
C HIS A 55 -3.59 -4.90 -2.89
N ASN A 56 -4.58 -4.05 -2.59
CA ASN A 56 -4.95 -2.81 -3.26
C ASN A 56 -4.53 -1.58 -2.43
N LEU A 57 -3.31 -1.61 -1.89
CA LEU A 57 -2.73 -0.48 -1.14
C LEU A 57 -2.56 0.77 -2.03
N PHE A 58 -2.35 0.54 -3.32
CA PHE A 58 -2.53 1.56 -4.33
C PHE A 58 -3.95 1.41 -4.88
N GLY A 59 -4.74 2.48 -4.90
CA GLY A 59 -6.14 2.41 -5.32
C GLY A 59 -7.00 3.53 -4.74
N ARG A 60 -8.32 3.28 -4.65
CA ARG A 60 -9.27 4.25 -4.08
C ARG A 60 -9.00 4.42 -2.59
N LEU A 61 -9.03 5.68 -2.15
CA LEU A 61 -8.91 6.02 -0.74
C LEU A 61 -10.08 5.41 0.04
N LEU A 62 -9.76 4.85 1.21
CA LEU A 62 -10.78 4.43 2.16
C LEU A 62 -11.50 5.69 2.64
N HIS A 63 -12.74 5.89 2.20
CA HIS A 63 -13.60 6.92 2.74
C HIS A 63 -14.29 6.41 4.00
N ARG A 64 -14.44 7.31 4.98
CA ARG A 64 -15.27 7.06 6.15
C ARG A 64 -16.72 7.02 5.69
N SER A 65 -17.37 5.88 5.89
CA SER A 65 -18.82 5.71 5.70
C SER A 65 -19.60 6.62 6.64
#